data_AF-A0A970EYQ7-F1
#
_entry.id   AF-A0A970EYQ7-F1
#
_cell.length_a   1.000
_cell.length_b   1.000
_cell.length_c   1.000
_cell.angle_alpha   90.00
_cell.angle_beta   90.00
_cell.angle_gamma   90.00
#
_symmetry.space_group_name_H-M   'P 1'
#
loop_
_entity.id
_entity.type
_entity.pdbx_description
1 polymer ?
#
loop_
_entity_poly.entity_id
_entity_poly.type
_entity_poly.pdbx_seq_one_letter_code
_entity_poly.pdbx_strand_id
1 'polypeptide(L)'
;MSYYTMKIAGLERKLPLCRISKDLYIAAFIIFGDVEMTQAAAKALLERAPEYDVLITAESKGIPLVYEMARQAGKDYIIARKAAKLYMRDIFSVHVKSITTENVQTLCIDGSDVEKMRGRRVLIVDDVISTGASLSAIEELVESAGGIIAGRMAVLAEGDACKRDDIIYLEQLPLFNSDGEPIFR
;
A
#
# COMPACT_ATOMS: atom_id res chain seq x y z
N MET A 1 2.41 16.41 -21.10
CA MET A 1 2.71 15.70 -19.83
C MET A 1 4.12 15.14 -19.95
N SER A 2 4.97 15.42 -18.97
CA SER A 2 6.25 14.72 -18.82
C SER A 2 6.02 13.37 -18.14
N TYR A 3 6.90 12.41 -18.42
CA TYR A 3 6.81 11.04 -17.92
C TYR A 3 8.17 10.60 -17.40
N TYR A 4 8.15 9.73 -16.38
CA TYR A 4 9.30 8.99 -15.92
C TYR A 4 9.16 7.53 -16.34
N THR A 5 10.17 6.99 -17.01
CA THR A 5 10.20 5.58 -17.41
C THR A 5 10.99 4.79 -16.39
N MET A 6 10.42 3.71 -15.89
CA MET A 6 11.13 2.76 -15.01
C MET A 6 10.70 1.33 -15.27
N LYS A 7 11.53 0.39 -14.80
CA LYS A 7 11.25 -1.04 -14.85
C LYS A 7 10.76 -1.48 -13.47
N ILE A 8 9.62 -2.17 -13.41
CA ILE A 8 9.00 -2.67 -12.18
C ILE A 8 8.64 -4.13 -12.43
N ALA A 9 9.12 -5.04 -11.58
CA ALA A 9 8.87 -6.48 -11.72
C ALA A 9 9.18 -7.03 -13.12
N GLY A 10 10.22 -6.49 -13.78
CA GLY A 10 10.58 -6.90 -15.14
C GLY A 10 9.92 -6.12 -16.28
N LEU A 11 8.90 -5.30 -16.00
CA LEU A 11 8.08 -4.61 -17.00
C LEU A 11 8.37 -3.10 -17.03
N GLU A 12 8.51 -2.52 -18.22
CA GLU A 12 8.68 -1.07 -18.37
C GLU A 12 7.32 -0.36 -18.26
N ARG A 13 7.28 0.74 -17.50
CA ARG A 13 6.12 1.65 -17.40
C ARG A 13 6.53 3.11 -17.49
N LYS A 14 5.66 3.90 -18.10
CA LYS A 14 5.77 5.37 -18.20
C LYS A 14 4.81 6.00 -17.20
N LEU A 15 5.35 6.53 -16.11
CA LEU A 15 4.60 7.14 -15.03
C LEU A 15 4.47 8.64 -15.29
N PRO A 16 3.27 9.22 -15.34
CA PRO A 16 3.11 10.65 -15.53
C PRO A 16 3.68 11.43 -14.34
N LEU A 17 4.44 12.48 -14.62
CA LEU A 17 4.93 13.38 -13.58
C LEU A 17 3.83 14.35 -13.14
N CYS A 18 3.54 14.35 -11.85
CA CYS A 18 2.52 15.17 -11.22
C CYS A 18 3.17 16.15 -10.24
N ARG A 19 2.83 17.43 -10.38
CA ARG A 19 3.31 18.49 -9.49
C ARG A 19 2.62 18.38 -8.13
N ILE A 20 3.41 18.33 -7.05
CA ILE A 20 2.93 18.36 -5.67
C ILE A 20 3.09 19.76 -5.07
N SER A 21 4.22 20.42 -5.32
CA SER A 21 4.49 21.78 -4.86
C SER A 21 5.21 22.58 -5.95
N LYS A 22 5.75 23.77 -5.63
CA LYS A 22 6.51 24.57 -6.61
C LYS A 22 7.72 23.81 -7.17
N ASP A 23 8.43 23.10 -6.30
CA ASP A 23 9.74 22.53 -6.62
C ASP A 23 9.76 21.00 -6.43
N LEU A 24 8.59 20.37 -6.26
CA LEU A 24 8.43 18.94 -6.01
C LEU A 24 7.38 18.31 -6.91
N TYR A 25 7.79 17.24 -7.57
CA TYR A 25 6.97 16.40 -8.45
C TYR A 25 7.11 14.93 -8.01
N ILE A 26 6.08 14.14 -8.32
CA ILE A 26 6.06 12.68 -8.14
C ILE A 26 5.76 12.00 -9.47
N ALA A 27 6.23 10.77 -9.64
CA ALA A 27 5.81 9.91 -10.75
C ALA A 27 4.61 9.07 -10.31
N ALA A 28 3.43 9.35 -10.85
CA ALA A 28 2.21 8.70 -10.38
C ALA A 28 2.10 7.26 -10.88
N PHE A 29 2.35 6.30 -9.98
CA PHE A 29 2.01 4.90 -10.21
C PHE A 29 0.49 4.70 -10.02
N ILE A 30 -0.16 4.20 -11.07
CA ILE A 30 -1.60 3.92 -11.10
C ILE A 30 -1.78 2.46 -11.52
N ILE A 31 -2.06 1.59 -10.56
CA ILE A 31 -2.21 0.15 -10.82
C ILE A 31 -3.57 -0.21 -11.44
N PHE A 32 -4.57 0.68 -11.33
CA PHE A 32 -5.91 0.41 -11.87
C PHE A 32 -5.88 0.23 -13.39
N GLY A 33 -6.42 -0.90 -13.85
CA GLY A 33 -6.46 -1.26 -15.26
C GLY A 33 -5.18 -1.90 -15.80
N ASP A 34 -4.07 -1.87 -15.06
CA ASP A 34 -2.81 -2.49 -15.46
C ASP A 34 -2.70 -3.93 -14.93
N VAL A 35 -3.43 -4.83 -15.59
CA VAL A 35 -3.52 -6.24 -15.19
C VAL A 35 -2.15 -6.93 -15.25
N GLU A 36 -1.37 -6.67 -16.30
CA GLU A 36 -0.04 -7.27 -16.47
C GLU A 36 0.92 -6.86 -15.34
N MET A 37 0.95 -5.56 -15.01
CA MET A 37 1.75 -5.08 -13.88
C MET A 37 1.27 -5.68 -12.56
N THR A 38 -0.03 -5.75 -12.34
CA THR A 38 -0.61 -6.31 -11.11
C THR A 38 -0.17 -7.76 -10.90
N GLN A 39 -0.22 -8.58 -11.96
CA GLN A 39 0.19 -9.99 -11.92
C GLN A 39 1.69 -10.15 -11.64
N ALA A 40 2.52 -9.37 -12.36
CA ALA A 40 3.98 -9.43 -12.22
C ALA A 40 4.43 -8.95 -10.83
N ALA A 41 3.88 -7.84 -10.35
CA ALA A 41 4.19 -7.29 -9.04
C ALA A 41 3.74 -8.23 -7.90
N ALA A 42 2.51 -8.77 -7.99
CA ALA A 42 2.02 -9.74 -7.00
C ALA A 42 2.92 -10.97 -6.90
N LYS A 43 3.33 -11.54 -8.04
CA LYS A 43 4.25 -12.69 -8.07
C LYS A 43 5.58 -12.35 -7.41
N ALA A 44 6.21 -11.25 -7.81
CA ALA A 44 7.51 -10.83 -7.29
C ALA A 44 7.48 -10.49 -5.80
N LEU A 45 6.36 -9.95 -5.30
CA LEU A 45 6.16 -9.72 -3.87
C LEU A 45 5.97 -11.02 -3.10
N LEU A 46 5.18 -11.96 -3.61
CA LEU A 46 4.97 -13.26 -2.95
C LEU A 46 6.26 -14.07 -2.81
N GLU A 47 7.17 -14.00 -3.78
CA GLU A 47 8.50 -14.62 -3.69
C GLU A 47 9.35 -14.09 -2.52
N ARG A 48 9.01 -12.91 -1.99
CA ARG A 48 9.73 -12.23 -0.90
C ARG A 48 8.89 -12.13 0.38
N ALA A 49 7.65 -12.62 0.37
CA ALA A 49 6.74 -12.48 1.49
C ALA A 49 7.23 -13.31 2.68
N PRO A 50 7.13 -12.78 3.91
CA PRO A 50 7.34 -13.58 5.11
C PRO A 50 6.20 -14.60 5.26
N GLU A 51 6.23 -15.42 6.30
CA GLU A 51 5.10 -16.28 6.61
C GLU A 51 3.89 -15.45 7.13
N TYR A 52 2.71 -15.65 6.52
CA TYR A 52 1.47 -14.94 6.89
C TYR A 52 0.22 -15.82 6.73
N ASP A 53 -0.88 -15.37 7.33
CA ASP A 53 -2.16 -16.09 7.35
C ASP A 53 -3.25 -15.37 6.55
N VAL A 54 -3.25 -14.03 6.53
CA VAL A 54 -4.23 -13.18 5.82
C VAL A 54 -3.55 -11.90 5.32
N LEU A 55 -4.02 -11.35 4.19
CA LEU A 55 -3.54 -10.08 3.67
C LEU A 55 -4.49 -8.92 4.00
N ILE A 56 -3.97 -7.70 4.05
CA ILE A 56 -4.78 -6.49 4.17
C ILE A 56 -4.20 -5.33 3.34
N THR A 57 -5.10 -4.50 2.79
CA THR A 57 -4.76 -3.19 2.21
C THR A 57 -5.82 -2.17 2.63
N ALA A 58 -5.49 -0.88 2.52
CA ALA A 58 -6.50 0.17 2.49
C ALA A 58 -7.06 0.34 1.07
N GLU A 59 -8.31 0.81 0.98
CA GLU A 59 -8.89 1.21 -0.30
C GLU A 59 -8.23 2.49 -0.86
N SER A 60 -8.13 2.67 -2.18
CA SER A 60 -8.64 1.77 -3.23
C SER A 60 -7.51 1.17 -4.08
N LYS A 61 -6.35 1.83 -4.14
CA LYS A 61 -5.29 1.50 -5.09
C LYS A 61 -4.61 0.18 -4.79
N GLY A 62 -4.45 -0.22 -3.52
CA GLY A 62 -3.91 -1.54 -3.19
C GLY A 62 -4.87 -2.71 -3.46
N ILE A 63 -6.16 -2.45 -3.79
CA ILE A 63 -7.16 -3.53 -3.99
C ILE A 63 -6.78 -4.51 -5.12
N PRO A 64 -6.41 -4.07 -6.34
CA PRO A 64 -6.01 -5.01 -7.39
C PRO A 64 -4.81 -5.87 -6.98
N LEU A 65 -3.84 -5.26 -6.29
CA LEU A 65 -2.62 -5.94 -5.84
C LEU A 65 -2.93 -7.00 -4.78
N VAL A 66 -3.64 -6.62 -3.71
CA VAL A 66 -3.94 -7.57 -2.62
C VAL A 66 -4.81 -8.72 -3.12
N TYR A 67 -5.76 -8.44 -4.03
CA TYR A 67 -6.58 -9.47 -4.65
C TYR A 67 -5.72 -10.45 -5.45
N GLU A 68 -4.82 -9.94 -6.29
CA GLU A 68 -3.99 -10.79 -7.13
C GLU A 68 -2.98 -11.61 -6.30
N MET A 69 -2.40 -11.02 -5.26
CA MET A 69 -1.55 -11.75 -4.30
C MET A 69 -2.35 -12.85 -3.58
N ALA A 70 -3.55 -12.54 -3.09
CA ALA A 70 -4.44 -13.50 -2.45
C ALA A 70 -4.80 -14.67 -3.39
N ARG A 71 -5.14 -14.35 -4.64
CA ARG A 71 -5.48 -15.33 -5.69
C ARG A 71 -4.30 -16.27 -5.99
N GLN A 72 -3.08 -15.74 -6.12
CA GLN A 72 -1.89 -16.54 -6.40
C GLN A 72 -1.46 -17.39 -5.19
N ALA A 73 -1.62 -16.87 -3.96
CA ALA A 73 -1.23 -17.56 -2.74
C ALA A 73 -2.29 -18.53 -2.18
N GLY A 74 -3.52 -18.49 -2.69
CA GLY A 74 -4.64 -19.26 -2.14
C GLY A 74 -5.00 -18.83 -0.72
N LYS A 75 -4.98 -17.52 -0.43
CA LYS A 75 -5.22 -16.93 0.89
C LYS A 75 -6.38 -15.93 0.83
N ASP A 76 -6.96 -15.64 1.99
CA ASP A 76 -7.97 -14.58 2.13
C ASP A 76 -7.31 -13.20 2.26
N TYR A 77 -8.08 -12.15 1.96
CA TYR A 77 -7.68 -10.76 2.16
C TYR A 77 -8.80 -9.91 2.73
N ILE A 78 -8.40 -8.80 3.35
CA ILE A 78 -9.28 -7.81 3.99
C ILE A 78 -9.05 -6.44 3.34
N ILE A 79 -10.11 -5.64 3.22
CA ILE A 79 -10.04 -4.26 2.72
C ILE A 79 -10.43 -3.29 3.83
N ALA A 80 -9.48 -2.50 4.30
CA ALA A 80 -9.73 -1.37 5.18
C ALA A 80 -10.35 -0.20 4.39
N ARG A 81 -11.53 0.25 4.81
CA ARG A 81 -12.33 1.29 4.16
C ARG A 81 -12.09 2.64 4.82
N LYS A 82 -12.13 3.74 4.05
CA LYS A 82 -12.04 5.11 4.59
C LYS A 82 -13.35 5.60 5.22
N ALA A 83 -14.45 4.92 4.90
CA ALA A 83 -15.76 5.18 5.47
C ALA A 83 -16.61 3.90 5.47
N ALA A 84 -17.43 3.74 6.50
CA ALA A 84 -18.37 2.64 6.62
C ALA A 84 -19.30 2.55 5.41
N LYS A 85 -19.66 1.32 5.01
CA LYS A 85 -20.63 1.04 3.97
C LYS A 85 -21.90 0.45 4.58
N LEU A 86 -23.04 0.68 3.94
CA LEU A 86 -24.37 0.25 4.41
C LEU A 86 -24.49 -1.25 4.70
N TYR A 87 -23.68 -2.08 4.04
CA TYR A 87 -23.69 -3.53 4.23
C TYR A 87 -22.80 -4.02 5.37
N MET A 88 -21.96 -3.14 5.95
CA MET A 88 -21.05 -3.51 7.02
C MET A 88 -21.80 -3.63 8.35
N ARG A 89 -21.42 -4.63 9.15
CA ARG A 89 -21.94 -4.93 10.49
C ARG A 89 -20.80 -4.87 11.50
N ASP A 90 -21.13 -4.54 12.74
CA ASP A 90 -20.19 -4.51 13.87
C ASP A 90 -18.87 -3.80 13.53
N ILE A 91 -19.01 -2.60 12.96
CA ILE A 91 -17.91 -1.85 12.38
C ILE A 91 -16.86 -1.56 13.44
N PHE A 92 -15.63 -1.99 13.16
CA PHE A 92 -14.45 -1.62 13.92
C PHE A 92 -13.69 -0.52 13.18
N SER A 93 -13.25 0.52 13.88
CA SER A 93 -12.59 1.67 13.28
C SER A 93 -11.47 2.24 14.13
N VAL A 94 -10.43 2.75 13.48
CA VAL A 94 -9.36 3.52 14.09
C VAL A 94 -9.29 4.91 13.48
N HIS A 95 -8.79 5.86 14.27
CA HIS A 95 -8.61 7.25 13.89
C HIS A 95 -7.15 7.64 14.14
N VAL A 96 -6.35 7.69 13.07
CA VAL A 96 -4.94 8.04 13.17
C VAL A 96 -4.74 9.48 12.73
N LYS A 97 -4.22 10.30 13.65
CA LYS A 97 -3.85 11.68 13.35
C LYS A 97 -2.48 11.68 12.68
N SER A 98 -2.42 12.18 11.44
CA SER A 98 -1.14 12.40 10.77
C SER A 98 -0.27 13.36 11.60
N ILE A 99 1.03 13.08 11.68
CA ILE A 99 1.99 13.93 12.40
C ILE A 99 2.14 15.30 11.71
N THR A 100 2.00 15.34 10.39
CA THR A 100 2.33 16.53 9.57
C THR A 100 1.11 17.32 9.08
N THR A 101 -0.11 16.84 9.32
CA THR A 101 -1.35 17.51 8.89
C THR A 101 -2.41 17.44 10.00
N GLU A 102 -3.34 18.40 10.05
CA GLU A 102 -4.51 18.31 10.95
C GLU A 102 -5.52 17.22 10.53
N ASN A 103 -5.23 16.51 9.44
CA ASN A 103 -6.15 15.53 8.87
C ASN A 103 -6.08 14.21 9.65
N VAL A 104 -7.20 13.87 10.28
CA VAL A 104 -7.43 12.55 10.87
C VAL A 104 -7.77 11.58 9.75
N GLN A 105 -7.00 10.49 9.67
CA GLN A 105 -7.30 9.37 8.79
C GLN A 105 -8.13 8.35 9.55
N THR A 106 -9.35 8.12 9.06
CA THR A 106 -10.22 7.05 9.57
C THR A 106 -10.09 5.83 8.67
N LEU A 107 -9.87 4.67 9.28
CA LEU A 107 -10.01 3.37 8.62
C LEU A 107 -11.01 2.51 9.39
N CYS A 108 -11.80 1.73 8.68
CA CYS A 108 -12.77 0.83 9.26
C CYS A 108 -12.87 -0.50 8.49
N ILE A 109 -13.22 -1.55 9.22
CA ILE A 109 -13.47 -2.91 8.71
C ILE A 109 -14.75 -3.45 9.30
N ASP A 110 -15.30 -4.47 8.64
CA ASP A 110 -16.46 -5.21 9.13
C ASP A 110 -16.06 -6.10 10.31
N GLY A 111 -16.98 -6.35 11.25
CA GLY A 111 -16.70 -7.23 12.39
C GLY A 111 -16.29 -8.64 11.96
N SER A 112 -16.82 -9.15 10.85
CA SER A 112 -16.39 -10.45 10.31
C SER A 112 -14.93 -10.46 9.82
N ASP A 113 -14.40 -9.32 9.38
CA ASP A 113 -13.00 -9.18 9.00
C ASP A 113 -12.08 -9.06 10.21
N VAL A 114 -12.56 -8.47 11.33
CA VAL A 114 -11.84 -8.51 12.62
C VAL A 114 -11.60 -9.96 13.04
N GLU A 115 -12.64 -10.81 12.98
CA GLU A 115 -12.52 -12.22 13.37
C GLU A 115 -11.59 -13.03 12.45
N LYS A 116 -11.49 -12.67 11.16
CA LYS A 116 -10.49 -13.26 10.26
C LYS A 116 -9.06 -12.89 10.60
N MET A 117 -8.86 -11.82 11.37
CA MET A 117 -7.55 -11.22 11.64
C MET A 117 -7.05 -11.49 13.07
N ARG A 118 -7.96 -11.60 14.03
CA ARG A 118 -7.65 -11.77 15.46
C ARG A 118 -6.71 -12.96 15.70
N GLY A 119 -5.57 -12.69 16.33
CA GLY A 119 -4.53 -13.68 16.66
C GLY A 119 -3.76 -14.24 15.46
N ARG A 120 -3.96 -13.71 14.26
CA ARG A 120 -3.35 -14.21 13.01
C ARG A 120 -2.27 -13.27 12.49
N ARG A 121 -1.36 -13.81 11.69
CA ARG A 121 -0.27 -13.07 11.04
C ARG A 121 -0.81 -12.36 9.80
N VAL A 122 -0.73 -11.04 9.80
CA VAL A 122 -1.32 -10.16 8.80
C VAL A 122 -0.23 -9.54 7.94
N LEU A 123 -0.31 -9.77 6.62
CA LEU A 123 0.57 -9.13 5.66
C LEU A 123 -0.08 -7.85 5.14
N ILE A 124 0.53 -6.70 5.43
CA ILE A 124 0.06 -5.41 4.90
C ILE A 124 0.66 -5.21 3.51
N VAL A 125 -0.19 -4.89 2.54
CA VAL A 125 0.20 -4.69 1.14
C VAL A 125 -0.37 -3.37 0.64
N ASP A 126 0.42 -2.58 -0.08
CA ASP A 126 -0.06 -1.37 -0.78
C ASP A 126 0.63 -1.19 -2.15
N ASP A 127 0.13 -0.28 -3.00
CA ASP A 127 0.79 -0.01 -4.28
C ASP A 127 2.08 0.80 -4.11
N VAL A 128 2.01 1.91 -3.36
CA VAL A 128 3.17 2.78 -3.07
C VAL A 128 3.17 3.18 -1.60
N ILE A 129 4.30 3.00 -0.91
CA ILE A 129 4.51 3.56 0.43
C ILE A 129 5.47 4.75 0.33
N SER A 130 5.02 5.93 0.73
CA SER A 130 5.79 7.18 0.70
C SER A 130 6.25 7.61 2.11
N THR A 131 5.56 8.53 2.78
CA THR A 131 5.89 8.90 4.18
C THR A 131 5.54 7.84 5.22
N GLY A 132 4.75 6.83 4.86
CA GLY A 132 4.23 5.81 5.77
C GLY A 132 2.99 6.22 6.55
N ALA A 133 2.43 7.42 6.36
CA ALA A 133 1.24 7.86 7.11
C ALA A 133 0.03 6.93 6.91
N SER A 134 -0.28 6.56 5.66
CA SER A 134 -1.34 5.60 5.36
C SER A 134 -1.06 4.21 5.95
N LEU A 135 0.21 3.80 5.91
CA LEU A 135 0.65 2.52 6.45
C LEU A 135 0.38 2.47 7.96
N SER A 136 0.74 3.51 8.72
CA SER A 136 0.50 3.56 10.16
C SER A 136 -0.96 3.51 10.56
N ALA A 137 -1.87 4.01 9.71
CA ALA A 137 -3.30 3.81 9.94
C ALA A 137 -3.73 2.33 9.79
N ILE A 138 -3.12 1.60 8.86
CA ILE A 138 -3.38 0.16 8.68
C ILE A 138 -2.75 -0.63 9.83
N GLU A 139 -1.52 -0.29 10.24
CA GLU A 139 -0.84 -0.92 11.38
C GLU A 139 -1.69 -0.83 12.65
N GLU A 140 -2.13 0.38 13.00
CA GLU A 140 -3.01 0.63 14.15
C GLU A 140 -4.32 -0.16 14.05
N LEU A 141 -4.93 -0.20 12.86
CA LEU A 141 -6.14 -0.99 12.63
C LEU A 141 -5.90 -2.48 12.89
N VAL A 142 -4.80 -3.04 12.38
CA VAL A 142 -4.44 -4.45 12.53
C VAL A 142 -4.22 -4.79 14.00
N GLU A 143 -3.38 -4.01 14.68
CA GLU A 143 -3.01 -4.25 16.08
C GLU A 143 -4.21 -4.09 17.01
N SER A 144 -5.01 -3.03 16.84
CA SER A 144 -6.18 -2.77 17.69
C SER A 144 -7.34 -3.76 17.45
N ALA A 145 -7.40 -4.41 16.28
CA ALA A 145 -8.30 -5.54 16.02
C ALA A 145 -7.71 -6.90 16.44
N GLY A 146 -6.51 -6.90 17.04
CA GLY A 146 -5.85 -8.09 17.60
C GLY A 146 -5.07 -8.94 16.60
N GLY A 147 -4.76 -8.41 15.41
CA GLY A 147 -3.87 -9.04 14.44
C GLY A 147 -2.39 -8.84 14.78
N ILE A 148 -1.52 -9.68 14.19
CA ILE A 148 -0.07 -9.62 14.37
C ILE A 148 0.55 -9.23 13.02
N ILE A 149 1.23 -8.09 12.94
CA ILE A 149 1.84 -7.64 11.68
C ILE A 149 3.00 -8.57 11.30
N ALA A 150 2.83 -9.31 10.20
CA ALA A 150 3.82 -10.24 9.68
C ALA A 150 4.87 -9.56 8.79
N GLY A 151 4.47 -8.50 8.11
CA GLY A 151 5.31 -7.75 7.18
C GLY A 151 4.54 -6.62 6.49
N ARG A 152 5.30 -5.74 5.84
CA ARG A 152 4.81 -4.59 5.09
C ARG A 152 5.39 -4.67 3.70
N MET A 153 4.53 -4.65 2.70
CA MET A 153 4.95 -4.83 1.32
C MET A 153 4.35 -3.76 0.41
N ALA A 154 5.14 -3.31 -0.57
CA ALA A 154 4.62 -2.45 -1.62
C ALA A 154 5.28 -2.72 -2.96
N VAL A 155 4.62 -2.34 -4.06
CA VAL A 155 5.28 -2.36 -5.38
C VAL A 155 6.45 -1.38 -5.35
N LEU A 156 6.20 -0.16 -4.88
CA LEU A 156 7.19 0.92 -4.84
C LEU A 156 7.31 1.53 -3.44
N ALA A 157 8.54 1.88 -3.07
CA ALA A 157 8.79 2.80 -1.96
C ALA A 157 9.23 4.16 -2.50
N GLU A 158 8.73 5.24 -1.92
CA GLU A 158 9.04 6.62 -2.31
C GLU A 158 9.52 7.43 -1.10
N GLY A 159 10.51 8.31 -1.29
CA GLY A 159 10.97 9.21 -0.23
C GLY A 159 11.43 8.46 1.04
N ASP A 160 10.96 8.89 2.21
CA ASP A 160 11.45 8.37 3.50
C ASP A 160 11.18 6.86 3.71
N ALA A 161 10.18 6.28 3.04
CA ALA A 161 9.98 4.82 3.08
C ALA A 161 11.16 4.03 2.52
N CYS A 162 11.96 4.60 1.61
CA CYS A 162 13.12 3.91 1.03
C CYS A 162 14.20 3.62 2.09
N LYS A 163 14.20 4.37 3.19
CA LYS A 163 15.16 4.24 4.31
C LYS A 163 14.72 3.25 5.37
N ARG A 164 13.48 2.77 5.31
CA ARG A 164 12.92 1.84 6.27
C ARG A 164 13.36 0.42 5.93
N ASP A 165 13.87 -0.29 6.94
CA ASP A 165 14.28 -1.69 6.85
C ASP A 165 13.11 -2.66 7.09
N ASP A 166 11.99 -2.17 7.60
CA ASP A 166 10.79 -2.95 7.89
C ASP A 166 9.79 -3.06 6.72
N ILE A 167 10.14 -2.51 5.54
CA ILE A 167 9.31 -2.53 4.32
C ILE A 167 10.00 -3.34 3.23
N ILE A 168 9.29 -4.34 2.69
CA ILE A 168 9.71 -5.10 1.51
C ILE A 168 9.09 -4.47 0.26
N TYR A 169 9.89 -3.87 -0.60
CA TYR A 169 9.41 -3.28 -1.85
C TYR A 169 10.22 -3.75 -3.06
N LEU A 170 9.62 -3.68 -4.26
CA LEU A 170 10.27 -4.14 -5.49
C LEU A 170 11.28 -3.11 -6.01
N GLU A 171 10.87 -1.84 -6.11
CA GLU A 171 11.71 -0.79 -6.68
C GLU A 171 11.58 0.53 -5.89
N GLN A 172 12.66 1.32 -5.90
CA GLN A 172 12.65 2.68 -5.38
C GLN A 172 12.06 3.64 -6.43
N LEU A 173 11.06 4.42 -6.02
CA LEU A 173 10.47 5.51 -6.79
C LEU A 173 11.09 6.85 -6.31
N PRO A 174 11.87 7.55 -7.16
CA PRO A 174 12.44 8.85 -6.78
C PRO A 174 11.36 9.92 -6.71
N LEU A 175 11.65 10.99 -5.97
CA LEU A 175 10.95 12.27 -6.11
C LEU A 175 11.54 13.04 -7.30
N PHE A 176 10.93 14.14 -7.74
CA PHE A 176 11.41 14.89 -8.90
C PHE A 176 11.43 16.39 -8.65
N ASN A 177 12.41 17.10 -9.22
CA ASN A 177 12.43 18.57 -9.23
C ASN A 177 11.50 19.13 -10.33
N SER A 178 11.44 20.46 -10.47
CA SER A 178 10.64 21.14 -11.51
C SER A 178 11.04 20.82 -12.94
N ASP A 179 12.29 20.38 -13.15
CA ASP A 179 12.84 20.01 -14.45
C ASP A 179 12.56 18.53 -14.79
N GLY A 180 11.96 17.78 -13.85
CA GLY A 180 11.65 16.35 -14.00
C GLY A 180 12.85 15.45 -13.76
N GLU A 181 13.89 15.95 -13.10
CA GLU A 181 15.08 15.17 -12.76
C GLU A 181 14.86 14.42 -11.42
N PRO A 182 15.27 13.14 -11.34
CA PRO A 182 15.14 12.34 -10.12
C PRO A 182 15.91 12.93 -8.92
N ILE A 183 15.26 12.94 -7.76
CA ILE A 183 15.81 13.23 -6.44
C ILE A 183 15.68 11.96 -5.61
N PHE A 184 16.78 11.26 -5.41
CA PHE A 184 16.85 10.13 -4.50
C PHE A 184 17.11 10.67 -3.09
N ARG A 185 16.22 10.34 -2.15
CA ARG A 185 16.33 10.79 -0.75
C ARG A 185 16.46 9.62 0.19
#